data_AF-A0A933J4T2-F1
#
_entry.id   AF-A0A933J4T2-F1
#
_cell.length_a   1.000
_cell.length_b   1.000
_cell.length_c   1.000
_cell.angle_alpha   90.00
_cell.angle_beta   90.00
_cell.angle_gamma   90.00
#
_symmetry.space_group_name_H-M   'P 1'
#
loop_
_entity.id
_entity.type
_entity.pdbx_description
1 polymer ?
#
loop_
_entity_poly.entity_id
_entity_poly.type
_entity_poly.pdbx_seq_one_letter_code
_entity_poly.pdbx_strand_id
1 'polypeptide(L)'
;MRVNPFLMPILVVVPLFGTVFTAQAMGQWSTTGRIAINSSTMTAADLKGWMTLQNVMDGLNLSQSDLYAAGKIPANVPPSTALNKLESLVPGFSVASLRETLASKPVR
;
A
#
# COMPACT_ATOMS: atom_id res chain seq x y z
N MET A 1 7.19 27.73 -43.59
CA MET A 1 7.54 26.45 -42.93
C MET A 1 6.27 25.59 -42.88
N ARG A 2 6.28 24.37 -43.42
CA ARG A 2 5.14 23.43 -43.33
C ARG A 2 5.41 22.51 -42.15
N VAL A 3 4.62 22.60 -41.08
CA VAL A 3 4.76 21.72 -39.92
C VAL A 3 4.19 20.36 -40.29
N ASN A 4 4.90 19.27 -39.96
CA ASN A 4 4.44 17.91 -40.22
C ASN A 4 3.07 17.71 -39.53
N PRO A 5 2.00 17.29 -40.22
CA PRO A 5 0.69 17.11 -39.62
C PRO A 5 0.68 16.18 -38.39
N PHE A 6 1.66 15.29 -38.25
CA PHE A 6 1.83 14.44 -37.07
C PHE A 6 2.55 15.11 -35.89
N LEU A 7 3.28 16.21 -36.08
CA LEU A 7 3.99 16.90 -35.00
C LEU A 7 3.05 17.53 -33.98
N MET A 8 1.94 18.12 -34.45
CA MET A 8 0.95 18.77 -33.58
C MET A 8 0.32 17.80 -32.56
N PRO A 9 -0.25 16.64 -32.95
CA PRO A 9 -0.82 15.71 -31.98
C PRO A 9 0.25 15.10 -31.07
N ILE A 10 1.46 14.81 -31.58
CA ILE A 10 2.57 14.29 -30.75
C ILE A 10 2.96 15.30 -29.67
N LEU A 11 3.04 16.59 -30.02
CA LEU A 11 3.36 17.68 -29.09
C LEU A 11 2.34 17.84 -27.96
N VAL A 12 1.11 17.37 -28.14
CA VAL A 12 0.07 17.41 -27.09
C VAL A 12 0.09 16.12 -26.28
N VAL A 13 0.13 14.98 -26.96
CA VAL A 13 0.02 13.65 -26.35
C VAL A 13 1.23 13.35 -25.47
N VAL A 14 2.45 13.57 -25.95
CA VAL A 14 3.67 13.23 -25.23
C VAL A 14 3.79 13.94 -23.87
N PRO A 15 3.64 15.28 -23.76
CA PRO A 15 3.73 15.94 -22.46
C PRO A 15 2.57 15.57 -21.53
N LEU A 16 1.38 15.30 -22.06
CA LEU A 16 0.24 14.86 -21.25
C LEU A 16 0.51 13.50 -20.61
N PHE A 17 0.91 12.50 -21.41
CA PHE A 17 1.27 11.19 -20.87
C PHE A 17 2.54 11.23 -20.02
N GLY A 18 3.52 12.08 -20.36
CA GLY A 18 4.71 12.30 -19.56
C GLY A 18 4.38 12.78 -18.14
N THR A 19 3.46 13.75 -18.01
CA THR A 19 3.01 14.28 -16.71
C THR A 19 2.25 13.23 -15.90
N VAL A 20 1.39 12.46 -16.56
CA VAL A 20 0.67 11.34 -15.95
C VAL A 20 1.64 10.28 -15.42
N PHE A 21 2.71 9.97 -16.17
CA PHE A 21 3.68 8.95 -15.79
C PHE A 21 4.57 9.42 -14.64
N THR A 22 5.03 10.68 -14.67
CA THR A 22 5.83 11.24 -13.56
C THR A 22 5.02 11.35 -12.27
N ALA A 23 3.75 11.76 -12.35
CA ALA A 23 2.87 11.82 -11.19
C ALA A 23 2.63 10.44 -10.54
N GLN A 24 2.52 9.38 -11.36
CA GLN A 24 2.42 8.00 -10.88
C GLN A 24 3.74 7.51 -10.27
N ALA A 25 4.87 7.77 -10.91
CA ALA A 25 6.19 7.36 -10.42
C ALA A 25 6.57 8.03 -9.10
N MET A 26 6.18 9.29 -8.90
CA MET A 26 6.37 10.02 -7.65
C MET A 26 5.33 9.67 -6.57
N GLY A 27 4.39 8.76 -6.86
CA GLY A 27 3.34 8.36 -5.93
C GLY A 27 2.32 9.46 -5.59
N GLN A 28 2.37 10.60 -6.29
CA GLN A 28 1.42 11.71 -6.08
C GLN A 28 0.03 11.37 -6.61
N TRP A 29 -0.07 10.44 -7.57
CA TRP A 29 -1.34 10.00 -8.12
C TRP A 29 -1.35 8.48 -8.32
N SER A 30 -2.43 7.84 -7.87
CA SER A 30 -2.71 6.41 -8.08
C SER A 30 -4.04 6.27 -8.81
N THR A 31 -4.04 5.55 -9.93
CA THR A 31 -5.25 5.20 -10.69
C THR A 31 -6.07 4.10 -10.02
N THR A 32 -5.54 3.47 -8.97
CA THR A 32 -6.29 2.58 -8.10
C THR A 32 -6.70 3.31 -6.82
N GLY A 33 -7.93 3.12 -6.33
CA GLY A 33 -8.40 3.69 -5.04
C GLY A 33 -7.60 3.19 -3.82
N ARG A 34 -6.60 2.35 -4.05
CA ARG A 34 -5.50 2.08 -3.11
C ARG A 34 -4.59 3.32 -3.14
N ILE A 35 -4.87 4.23 -2.21
CA ILE A 35 -4.03 5.39 -1.92
C ILE A 35 -2.61 4.86 -1.65
N ALA A 36 -1.59 5.53 -2.21
CA ALA A 36 -0.21 5.25 -1.88
C ALA A 36 -0.08 5.30 -0.34
N ILE A 37 0.49 4.24 0.23
CA ILE A 37 0.58 4.09 1.68
C ILE A 37 1.48 5.20 2.19
N ASN A 38 0.88 6.21 2.79
CA ASN A 38 1.64 7.28 3.42
C ASN A 38 2.15 6.76 4.77
N SER A 39 3.34 6.18 4.75
CA SER A 39 3.99 5.59 5.94
C SER A 39 4.28 6.60 7.05
N SER A 40 4.25 7.91 6.76
CA SER A 40 4.47 8.95 7.76
C SER A 40 3.26 9.26 8.64
N THR A 41 2.04 8.89 8.24
CA THR A 41 0.81 9.20 9.01
C THR A 41 -0.11 8.01 9.21
N MET A 42 0.31 6.80 8.83
CA MET A 42 -0.55 5.64 8.92
C MET A 42 -0.73 5.22 10.37
N THR A 43 -1.98 5.02 10.76
CA THR A 43 -2.33 4.49 12.09
C THR A 43 -2.88 3.08 11.97
N ALA A 44 -2.98 2.35 13.08
CA ALA A 44 -3.64 1.05 13.10
C ALA A 44 -5.08 1.14 12.54
N ALA A 45 -5.77 2.28 12.69
CA ALA A 45 -7.10 2.50 12.13
C ALA A 45 -7.15 2.53 10.60
N ASP A 46 -6.02 2.68 9.90
CA ASP A 46 -5.97 2.79 8.43
C ASP A 46 -5.74 1.45 7.72
N LEU A 47 -5.55 0.36 8.46
CA LEU A 47 -5.24 -0.98 7.94
C LEU A 47 -6.38 -1.59 7.12
N LYS A 48 -6.28 -1.60 5.79
CA LYS A 48 -7.32 -2.18 4.93
C LYS A 48 -7.03 -3.65 4.65
N GLY A 49 -8.07 -4.48 4.58
CA GLY A 49 -7.92 -5.93 4.35
C GLY A 49 -7.23 -6.31 3.02
N TRP A 50 -7.18 -5.40 2.04
CA TRP A 50 -6.45 -5.60 0.79
C TRP A 50 -4.94 -5.33 0.90
N MET A 51 -4.46 -4.76 2.01
CA MET A 51 -3.05 -4.50 2.25
C MET A 51 -2.30 -5.80 2.51
N THR A 52 -1.04 -5.87 2.08
CA THR A 52 -0.13 -6.97 2.38
C THR A 52 0.51 -6.76 3.75
N LEU A 53 1.06 -7.82 4.35
CA LEU A 53 1.87 -7.66 5.57
C LEU A 53 3.04 -6.69 5.35
N GLN A 54 3.67 -6.73 4.18
CA GLN A 54 4.72 -5.78 3.76
C GLN A 54 4.21 -4.34 3.83
N ASN A 55 3.05 -4.06 3.23
CA ASN A 55 2.42 -2.74 3.24
C ASN A 55 2.10 -2.24 4.65
N VAL A 56 1.79 -3.14 5.58
CA VAL A 56 1.56 -2.79 6.99
C VAL A 56 2.87 -2.51 7.72
N MET A 57 3.91 -3.32 7.49
CA MET A 57 5.25 -3.09 8.04
C MET A 57 5.80 -1.75 7.57
N ASP A 58 5.74 -1.50 6.26
CA ASP A 58 6.22 -0.26 5.65
C ASP A 58 5.38 0.94 6.09
N GLY A 59 4.05 0.76 6.23
CA GLY A 59 3.13 1.83 6.62
C GLY A 59 3.20 2.22 8.10
N LEU A 60 3.43 1.26 9.00
CA LEU A 60 3.54 1.47 10.45
C LEU A 60 4.99 1.50 10.95
N ASN A 61 5.97 1.36 10.06
CA ASN A 61 7.40 1.24 10.40
C ASN A 61 7.68 0.13 11.44
N LEU A 62 6.97 -1.00 11.31
CA LEU A 62 7.05 -2.14 12.23
C LEU A 62 8.00 -3.23 11.72
N SER A 63 8.71 -3.85 12.65
CA SER A 63 9.50 -5.05 12.33
C SER A 63 8.58 -6.24 12.03
N GLN A 64 9.04 -7.16 11.16
CA GLN A 64 8.30 -8.38 10.83
C GLN A 64 8.00 -9.22 12.08
N SER A 65 8.95 -9.31 13.00
CA SER A 65 8.77 -10.02 14.28
C SER A 65 7.66 -9.41 15.14
N ASP A 66 7.61 -8.08 15.24
CA ASP A 66 6.60 -7.40 16.07
C ASP A 66 5.20 -7.56 15.51
N LEU A 67 5.08 -7.48 14.18
CA LEU A 67 3.79 -7.64 13.50
C LEU A 67 3.27 -9.08 13.60
N TYR A 68 4.15 -10.07 13.43
CA TYR A 68 3.76 -11.48 13.51
C TYR A 68 3.40 -11.87 14.95
N ALA A 69 4.11 -11.32 15.94
CA ALA A 69 3.77 -11.47 17.34
C ALA A 69 2.41 -10.81 17.68
N ALA A 70 2.17 -9.59 17.20
CA ALA A 70 0.92 -8.86 17.43
C ALA A 70 -0.29 -9.56 16.78
N GLY A 71 -0.12 -10.07 15.56
CA GLY A 71 -1.17 -10.76 14.83
C GLY A 71 -1.29 -12.26 15.14
N LYS A 72 -0.44 -12.81 16.01
CA LYS A 72 -0.29 -14.27 16.23
C LYS A 72 -0.17 -15.04 14.91
N ILE A 73 0.55 -14.47 13.95
CA ILE A 73 0.70 -15.00 12.60
C ILE A 73 1.87 -16.01 12.61
N PRO A 74 1.70 -17.23 12.08
CA PRO A 74 2.80 -18.18 11.97
C PRO A 74 3.88 -17.65 11.02
N ALA A 75 5.16 -17.85 11.36
CA ALA A 75 6.32 -17.38 10.58
C ALA A 75 6.40 -17.94 9.14
N ASN A 76 5.56 -18.92 8.80
CA ASN A 76 5.49 -19.52 7.47
C ASN A 76 4.65 -18.71 6.46
N VAL A 77 4.00 -17.61 6.89
CA VAL A 77 3.24 -16.76 5.97
C VAL A 77 4.19 -15.79 5.26
N PRO A 78 4.15 -15.70 3.91
CA PRO A 78 4.97 -14.72 3.21
C PRO A 78 4.48 -13.28 3.42
N PRO A 79 5.38 -12.28 3.54
CA PRO A 79 5.03 -10.86 3.72
C PRO A 79 4.19 -10.25 2.59
N SER A 80 4.20 -10.86 1.41
CA SER A 80 3.38 -10.47 0.25
C SER A 80 1.90 -10.87 0.39
N THR A 81 1.53 -11.62 1.43
CA THR A 81 0.16 -12.07 1.65
C THR A 81 -0.74 -10.91 2.10
N ALA A 82 -1.90 -10.78 1.47
CA ALA A 82 -2.92 -9.81 1.86
C ALA A 82 -3.59 -10.20 3.17
N LEU A 83 -3.93 -9.21 4.00
CA LEU A 83 -4.57 -9.43 5.32
C LEU A 83 -5.90 -10.18 5.21
N ASN A 84 -6.71 -9.90 4.19
CA ASN A 84 -7.97 -10.62 3.96
C ASN A 84 -7.76 -12.08 3.54
N LYS A 85 -6.62 -12.41 2.93
CA LYS A 85 -6.24 -13.80 2.61
C LYS A 85 -5.75 -14.51 3.86
N LEU A 86 -5.09 -13.78 4.76
CA LEU A 86 -4.68 -14.28 6.07
C LEU A 86 -5.86 -14.72 6.94
N GLU A 87 -7.00 -14.00 6.89
CA GLU A 87 -8.22 -14.42 7.62
C GLU A 87 -8.72 -15.80 7.16
N SER A 88 -8.46 -16.19 5.91
CA SER A 88 -8.80 -17.52 5.39
C SER A 88 -7.74 -18.59 5.71
N LEU A 89 -6.50 -18.19 6.00
CA LEU A 89 -5.35 -19.08 6.20
C LEU A 89 -5.07 -19.34 7.68
N VAL A 90 -5.40 -18.40 8.56
CA VAL A 90 -5.13 -18.46 10.00
C VAL A 90 -6.47 -18.41 10.76
N PRO A 91 -6.92 -19.55 11.33
CA PRO A 91 -8.14 -19.57 12.15
C PRO A 91 -8.01 -18.60 13.33
N GLY A 92 -8.95 -17.66 13.45
CA GLY A 92 -8.98 -16.67 14.52
C GLY A 92 -8.21 -15.37 14.24
N PHE A 93 -7.62 -15.21 13.05
CA PHE A 93 -7.06 -13.94 12.61
C PHE A 93 -8.16 -13.04 12.03
N SER A 94 -8.21 -11.78 12.47
CA SER A 94 -9.04 -10.74 11.86
C SER A 94 -8.28 -9.43 11.75
N VAL A 95 -8.53 -8.68 10.68
CA VAL A 95 -8.01 -7.32 10.54
C VAL A 95 -8.43 -6.46 11.74
N ALA A 96 -9.64 -6.65 12.27
CA ALA A 96 -10.14 -5.87 13.41
C ALA A 96 -9.35 -6.11 14.70
N SER A 97 -9.05 -7.38 15.03
CA SER A 97 -8.26 -7.71 16.22
C SER A 97 -6.81 -7.24 16.10
N LEU A 98 -6.25 -7.28 14.88
CA LEU A 98 -4.92 -6.74 14.62
C LEU A 98 -4.89 -5.21 14.79
N ARG A 99 -5.92 -4.49 14.32
CA ARG A 99 -6.07 -3.05 14.57
C ARG A 99 -6.12 -2.74 16.05
N GLU A 100 -6.92 -3.47 16.81
CA GLU A 100 -7.08 -3.25 18.25
C GLU A 100 -5.78 -3.52 19.02
N THR A 101 -5.09 -4.60 18.68
CA THR A 101 -3.80 -4.94 19.29
C THR A 101 -2.74 -3.87 18.98
N LEU A 102 -2.67 -3.39 17.73
CA LEU A 102 -1.75 -2.34 17.33
C LEU A 102 -2.14 -0.94 17.84
N ALA A 103 -3.43 -0.70 18.13
CA ALA A 103 -3.87 0.52 18.79
C ALA A 103 -3.53 0.50 20.29
N SER A 104 -3.57 -0.68 20.93
CA SER A 104 -3.24 -0.85 22.35
C SER A 104 -1.73 -0.80 22.64
N LYS A 105 -0.91 -1.19 21.67
CA LYS A 105 0.56 -1.16 21.77
C LYS A 105 1.04 0.11 21.08
N PRO A 106 1.38 1.19 21.80
CA PRO A 106 1.82 2.43 21.17
C PRO A 106 3.09 2.14 20.38
N VAL A 107 2.95 2.03 19.06
CA VAL A 107 4.05 2.02 18.11
C VAL A 107 4.65 3.41 18.18
N ARG A 108 5.88 3.49 18.68
CA ARG A 108 6.59 4.74 18.95
C ARG A 108 7.81 4.83 18.07
#